data_AF-A0A0U4VLF7-F1
#
_entry.id   AF-A0A0U4VLF7-F1
#
_cell.length_a   1.000
_cell.length_b   1.000
_cell.length_c   1.000
_cell.angle_alpha   90.00
_cell.angle_beta   90.00
_cell.angle_gamma   90.00
#
_symmetry.space_group_name_H-M   'P 1'
#
loop_
_entity.id
_entity.type
_entity.pdbx_description
1 polymer ?
#
loop_
_entity_poly.entity_id
_entity_poly.type
_entity_poly.pdbx_seq_one_letter_code
_entity_poly.pdbx_strand_id
1 'polypeptide(L)'
;MVLQSNLLQRYFLPDAEVWLLPGFLSATESTQLQQQLRGLSWQQPEIKLYGRAVAIPRRQIWMGDAHCSYRYSGVTFYPQAWQAGLDALCQRLIRQTGHPLNAVLLNHYQHGEHHMGWHSDDEPELGADPVILSLSLGQTRRFDLRHKRLNSQLSIELNDGDLLVMAGACQRHWQHRVPKQTRLEAERFNLTFRYLPQR
;
A
#
# COMPACT_ATOMS: atom_id res chain seq x y z
N MET A 1 5.25 -18.56 -8.69
CA MET A 1 4.93 -17.89 -7.42
C MET A 1 5.30 -18.82 -6.26
N VAL A 2 6.41 -18.56 -5.56
CA VAL A 2 6.89 -19.41 -4.44
C VAL A 2 6.33 -18.86 -3.13
N LEU A 3 5.00 -18.76 -3.02
CA LEU A 3 4.35 -18.41 -1.76
C LEU A 3 4.04 -19.71 -1.02
N GLN A 4 5.04 -20.24 -0.30
CA GLN A 4 4.89 -21.42 0.55
C GLN A 4 4.45 -21.03 1.97
N SER A 5 3.34 -20.31 2.08
CA SER A 5 2.64 -20.16 3.37
C SER A 5 1.37 -20.99 3.35
N ASN A 6 1.21 -21.88 4.34
CA ASN A 6 -0.01 -22.68 4.54
C ASN A 6 -1.24 -21.82 4.85
N LEU A 7 -1.07 -20.49 5.01
CA LEU A 7 -2.12 -19.53 5.33
C LEU A 7 -2.49 -18.61 4.16
N LEU A 8 -1.97 -18.84 2.95
CA LEU A 8 -2.30 -18.03 1.78
C LEU A 8 -3.81 -18.05 1.50
N GLN A 9 -4.46 -16.90 1.60
CA GLN A 9 -5.86 -16.71 1.24
C GLN A 9 -5.95 -16.14 -0.17
N ARG A 10 -6.77 -16.75 -1.02
CA ARG A 10 -7.02 -16.27 -2.38
C ARG A 10 -8.46 -15.78 -2.49
N TYR A 11 -8.65 -14.58 -3.03
CA TYR A 11 -9.98 -14.05 -3.31
C TYR A 11 -10.28 -14.18 -4.79
N PHE A 12 -11.34 -14.92 -5.12
CA PHE A 12 -11.79 -15.10 -6.50
C PHE A 12 -12.68 -13.93 -6.90
N LEU A 13 -12.08 -12.94 -7.56
CA LEU A 13 -12.73 -11.71 -8.01
C LEU A 13 -12.70 -11.63 -9.54
N PRO A 14 -13.74 -11.12 -10.21
CA PRO A 14 -13.67 -10.82 -11.64
C PRO A 14 -12.58 -9.78 -11.91
N ASP A 15 -11.83 -9.96 -12.99
CA ASP A 15 -10.82 -9.01 -13.50
C ASP A 15 -9.72 -8.61 -12.48
N ALA A 16 -9.46 -9.43 -11.46
CA ALA A 16 -8.46 -9.14 -10.45
C ALA A 16 -7.83 -10.40 -9.86
N GLU A 17 -6.55 -10.30 -9.54
CA GLU A 17 -5.84 -11.28 -8.73
C GLU A 17 -5.55 -10.67 -7.37
N VAL A 18 -6.18 -11.19 -6.31
CA VAL A 18 -6.01 -10.68 -4.95
C VAL A 18 -5.70 -11.83 -4.00
N TRP A 19 -4.60 -11.68 -3.27
CA TRP A 19 -4.14 -12.66 -2.29
C TRP A 19 -3.78 -11.98 -0.97
N LEU A 20 -4.09 -12.62 0.14
CA LEU A 20 -3.68 -12.20 1.48
C LEU A 20 -2.77 -13.28 2.07
N LEU A 21 -1.64 -12.85 2.62
CA LEU A 21 -0.75 -13.65 3.43
C LEU A 21 -0.84 -13.14 4.87
N PRO A 22 -1.69 -13.75 5.71
CA PRO A 22 -1.82 -13.35 7.10
C PRO A 22 -0.51 -13.60 7.86
N GLY A 23 -0.14 -12.67 8.74
CA GLY A 23 1.06 -12.80 9.58
C GLY A 23 2.34 -13.03 8.77
N PHE A 24 2.47 -12.38 7.61
CA PHE A 24 3.67 -12.45 6.76
C PHE A 24 4.92 -11.98 7.52
N LEU A 25 4.77 -10.95 8.35
CA LEU A 25 5.75 -10.62 9.39
C LEU A 25 5.30 -11.22 10.71
N SER A 26 6.26 -11.76 11.46
CA SER A 26 6.06 -12.10 12.86
C SER A 26 5.78 -10.83 13.69
N ALA A 27 5.14 -11.00 14.85
CA ALA A 27 4.88 -9.89 15.78
C ALA A 27 6.17 -9.12 16.17
N THR A 28 7.30 -9.82 16.31
CA THR A 28 8.60 -9.20 16.61
C THR A 28 9.11 -8.35 15.46
N GLU A 29 9.09 -8.87 14.23
CA GLU A 29 9.48 -8.12 13.03
C GLU A 29 8.58 -6.91 12.82
N SER A 30 7.26 -7.07 13.00
CA SER A 30 6.31 -5.96 12.89
C SER A 30 6.60 -4.87 13.93
N THR A 31 6.81 -5.24 15.19
CA THR A 31 7.10 -4.28 16.28
C THR A 31 8.37 -3.48 16.00
N GLN A 32 9.43 -4.16 15.56
CA GLN A 32 10.70 -3.51 15.19
C GLN A 32 10.53 -2.55 14.02
N LEU A 33 9.81 -2.97 12.97
CA LEU A 33 9.55 -2.13 11.81
C LEU A 33 8.69 -0.92 12.17
N GLN A 34 7.66 -1.07 13.01
CA GLN A 34 6.87 0.05 13.52
C GLN A 34 7.74 1.05 14.29
N GLN A 35 8.67 0.59 15.13
CA GLN A 35 9.59 1.46 15.85
C GLN A 35 10.50 2.24 14.89
N GLN A 36 11.04 1.59 13.86
CA GLN A 36 11.82 2.25 12.82
C GLN A 36 10.99 3.33 12.08
N LEU A 37 9.75 3.01 11.71
CA LEU A 37 8.86 3.91 10.97
C LEU A 37 8.47 5.15 11.77
N ARG A 38 8.28 5.04 13.09
CA ARG A 38 8.01 6.20 13.97
C ARG A 38 9.13 7.23 13.94
N GLY A 39 10.38 6.81 13.70
CA GLY A 39 11.55 7.68 13.63
C GLY A 39 11.71 8.46 12.32
N LEU A 40 10.86 8.22 11.31
CA LEU A 40 11.00 8.87 10.00
C LEU A 40 10.41 10.29 9.98
N SER A 41 10.94 11.13 9.09
CA SER A 41 10.42 12.47 8.84
C SER A 41 9.19 12.43 7.92
N TRP A 42 8.05 12.09 8.51
CA TRP A 42 6.76 12.01 7.83
C TRP A 42 6.28 13.34 7.26
N GLN A 43 5.70 13.30 6.06
CA GLN A 43 5.15 14.48 5.39
C GLN A 43 3.63 14.40 5.29
N GLN A 44 2.95 15.54 5.24
CA GLN A 44 1.50 15.63 5.00
C GLN A 44 1.24 16.63 3.85
N PRO A 45 1.50 16.24 2.60
CA PRO A 45 1.33 17.12 1.46
C PRO A 45 -0.13 17.52 1.25
N GLU A 46 -0.34 18.68 0.63
CA GLU A 46 -1.65 19.09 0.14
C GLU A 46 -1.85 18.64 -1.30
N ILE A 47 -3.05 18.14 -1.60
CA ILE A 47 -3.46 17.78 -2.96
C ILE A 47 -4.58 18.70 -3.44
N LYS A 48 -4.69 18.90 -4.74
CA LYS A 48 -5.79 19.69 -5.32
C LYS A 48 -7.01 18.79 -5.54
N LEU A 49 -8.03 18.98 -4.72
CA LEU A 49 -9.35 18.35 -4.86
C LEU A 49 -10.38 19.42 -5.21
N TYR A 50 -11.04 19.26 -6.36
CA TYR A 50 -12.05 20.21 -6.86
C TYR A 50 -11.57 21.68 -6.88
N GLY A 51 -10.29 21.89 -7.26
CA GLY A 51 -9.67 23.21 -7.32
C GLY A 51 -9.21 23.78 -5.97
N ARG A 52 -9.47 23.11 -4.84
CA ARG A 52 -9.02 23.52 -3.51
C ARG A 52 -7.85 22.66 -3.03
N ALA A 53 -6.87 23.28 -2.36
CA ALA A 53 -5.81 22.55 -1.68
C ALA A 53 -6.38 21.92 -0.40
N VAL A 54 -6.22 20.61 -0.27
CA VAL A 54 -6.68 19.84 0.90
C VAL A 54 -5.52 18.98 1.37
N ALA A 55 -5.15 19.09 2.65
CA ALA A 55 -4.17 18.21 3.26
C ALA A 55 -4.65 16.76 3.15
N ILE A 56 -3.77 15.86 2.71
CA ILE A 56 -4.13 14.45 2.70
C ILE A 56 -4.43 13.99 4.13
N PRO A 57 -5.50 13.21 4.36
CA PRO A 57 -5.92 12.82 5.71
C PRO A 57 -5.09 11.63 6.23
N ARG A 58 -3.77 11.68 6.04
CA ARG A 58 -2.74 10.74 6.53
C ARG A 58 -1.36 11.35 6.30
N ARG A 59 -0.33 10.84 6.96
CA ARG A 59 1.05 11.19 6.60
C ARG A 59 1.62 10.16 5.63
N GLN A 60 2.56 10.57 4.79
CA GLN A 60 3.20 9.69 3.83
C GLN A 60 4.67 10.00 3.61
N ILE A 61 5.40 9.00 3.12
CA ILE A 61 6.74 9.15 2.58
C ILE A 61 6.82 8.28 1.32
N TRP A 62 7.36 8.85 0.25
CA TRP A 62 7.71 8.09 -0.96
C TRP A 62 9.20 7.78 -0.92
N MET A 63 9.56 6.49 -0.98
CA MET A 63 10.95 6.02 -1.04
C MET A 63 11.13 5.12 -2.24
N GLY A 64 12.32 5.09 -2.82
CA GLY A 64 12.59 4.25 -3.98
C GLY A 64 13.91 4.55 -4.64
N ASP A 65 14.13 3.88 -5.76
CA ASP A 65 15.26 4.17 -6.65
C ASP A 65 15.15 5.61 -7.19
N ALA A 66 16.28 6.23 -7.52
CA ALA A 66 16.33 7.66 -7.85
C ALA A 66 15.42 8.06 -9.04
N HIS A 67 15.17 7.16 -9.99
CA HIS A 67 14.31 7.41 -11.15
C HIS A 67 12.81 7.24 -10.86
N CYS A 68 12.44 6.71 -9.69
CA CYS A 68 11.05 6.39 -9.34
C CYS A 68 10.23 7.62 -8.95
N SER A 69 10.29 8.72 -9.70
CA SER A 69 9.36 9.85 -9.51
C SER A 69 7.99 9.52 -10.09
N TYR A 70 6.91 9.93 -9.43
CA TYR A 70 5.54 9.79 -9.96
C TYR A 70 4.74 11.08 -9.79
N ARG A 71 3.71 11.26 -10.62
CA ARG A 71 2.82 12.41 -10.55
C ARG A 71 1.43 12.01 -10.07
N TYR A 72 0.98 12.63 -8.99
CA TYR A 72 -0.35 12.39 -8.42
C TYR A 72 -1.06 13.70 -8.09
N SER A 73 -2.30 13.85 -8.55
CA SER A 73 -3.12 15.06 -8.34
C SER A 73 -2.40 16.38 -8.74
N GLY A 74 -1.59 16.33 -9.79
CA GLY A 74 -0.81 17.47 -10.30
C GLY A 74 0.46 17.80 -9.51
N VAL A 75 0.80 17.02 -8.47
CA VAL A 75 2.02 17.14 -7.69
C VAL A 75 3.00 16.03 -8.12
N THR A 76 4.26 16.38 -8.34
CA THR A 76 5.31 15.39 -8.61
C THR A 76 5.99 15.03 -7.29
N PHE A 77 6.05 13.73 -6.99
CA PHE A 77 6.71 13.19 -5.81
C PHE A 77 8.04 12.57 -6.21
N TYR A 78 9.12 13.10 -5.64
CA TYR A 78 10.46 12.54 -5.79
C TYR A 78 10.75 11.54 -4.67
N PRO A 79 11.33 10.37 -4.97
CA PRO A 79 11.60 9.37 -3.95
C PRO A 79 12.71 9.86 -3.02
N GLN A 80 12.51 9.68 -1.72
CA GLN A 80 13.61 9.68 -0.78
C GLN A 80 14.44 8.39 -0.97
N ALA A 81 15.73 8.48 -0.68
CA ALA A 81 16.60 7.31 -0.71
C ALA A 81 16.12 6.23 0.27
N TRP A 82 16.31 4.97 -0.11
CA TRP A 82 15.96 3.85 0.74
C TRP A 82 16.64 3.91 2.11
N GLN A 83 15.87 3.62 3.15
CA GLN A 83 16.42 3.23 4.46
C GLN A 83 16.83 1.76 4.40
N ALA A 84 18.00 1.41 4.95
CA ALA A 84 18.56 0.06 4.83
C ALA A 84 17.58 -1.07 5.22
N GLY A 85 16.81 -0.90 6.30
CA GLY A 85 15.81 -1.88 6.73
C GLY A 85 14.63 -2.03 5.75
N LEU A 86 14.23 -0.93 5.09
CA LEU A 86 13.14 -0.95 4.10
C LEU A 86 13.58 -1.52 2.75
N ASP A 87 14.82 -1.25 2.34
CA ASP A 87 15.41 -1.92 1.17
C ASP A 87 15.54 -3.43 1.41
N ALA A 88 16.09 -3.84 2.56
CA ALA A 88 16.19 -5.26 2.90
C ALA A 88 14.83 -5.98 2.88
N LEU A 89 13.77 -5.31 3.37
CA LEU A 89 12.40 -5.80 3.28
C LEU A 89 11.90 -5.88 1.82
N CYS A 90 12.16 -4.85 1.01
CA CYS A 90 11.86 -4.85 -0.43
C CYS A 90 12.52 -6.05 -1.13
N GLN A 91 13.82 -6.26 -0.91
CA GLN A 91 14.57 -7.39 -1.47
C GLN A 91 14.02 -8.75 -1.02
N ARG A 92 13.56 -8.86 0.24
CA ARG A 92 12.88 -10.07 0.74
C ARG A 92 11.56 -10.31 0.00
N LEU A 93 10.74 -9.27 -0.18
CA LEU A 93 9.48 -9.37 -0.91
C LEU A 93 9.70 -9.78 -2.37
N ILE A 94 10.72 -9.24 -3.03
CA ILE A 94 11.12 -9.63 -4.40
C ILE A 94 11.45 -11.13 -4.43
N ARG A 95 12.31 -11.60 -3.52
CA ARG A 95 12.70 -13.02 -3.46
C ARG A 95 11.52 -13.96 -3.18
N GLN A 96 10.60 -13.57 -2.30
CA GLN A 96 9.49 -14.44 -1.88
C GLN A 96 8.33 -14.45 -2.89
N THR A 97 8.05 -13.32 -3.53
CA THR A 97 6.92 -13.19 -4.46
C THR A 97 7.32 -13.42 -5.92
N GLY A 98 8.58 -13.13 -6.27
CA GLY A 98 9.09 -13.14 -7.64
C GLY A 98 8.72 -11.90 -8.45
N HIS A 99 8.09 -10.89 -7.84
CA HIS A 99 7.77 -9.63 -8.51
C HIS A 99 8.88 -8.61 -8.31
N PRO A 100 9.31 -7.90 -9.37
CA PRO A 100 10.23 -6.79 -9.21
C PRO A 100 9.55 -5.67 -8.42
N LEU A 101 10.32 -4.95 -7.60
CA LEU A 101 9.88 -3.80 -6.82
C LEU A 101 11.04 -2.81 -6.76
N ASN A 102 10.74 -1.52 -6.80
CA ASN A 102 11.78 -0.47 -6.73
C ASN A 102 11.32 0.82 -6.06
N ALA A 103 10.09 0.83 -5.52
CA ALA A 103 9.61 1.93 -4.71
C ALA A 103 8.58 1.48 -3.69
N VAL A 104 8.38 2.30 -2.65
CA VAL A 104 7.38 2.10 -1.60
C VAL A 104 6.73 3.42 -1.20
N LEU A 105 5.40 3.42 -1.14
CA LEU A 105 4.64 4.48 -0.48
C LEU A 105 4.35 4.07 0.96
N LEU A 106 5.01 4.73 1.89
CA LEU A 106 4.74 4.60 3.32
C LEU A 106 3.53 5.48 3.65
N ASN A 107 2.57 4.92 4.38
CA ASN A 107 1.38 5.63 4.84
C ASN A 107 1.25 5.47 6.36
N HIS A 108 1.02 6.57 7.07
CA HIS A 108 0.79 6.60 8.52
C HIS A 108 -0.59 7.17 8.84
N TYR A 109 -1.44 6.28 9.33
CA TYR A 109 -2.78 6.59 9.83
C TYR A 109 -2.67 6.68 11.35
N GLN A 110 -2.69 7.89 11.90
CA GLN A 110 -2.48 8.10 13.34
C GLN A 110 -3.65 7.59 14.18
N HIS A 111 -4.85 7.56 13.59
CA HIS A 111 -6.08 7.06 14.19
C HIS A 111 -7.11 6.76 13.08
N GLY A 112 -8.31 6.37 13.48
CA GLY A 112 -9.41 5.95 12.60
C GLY A 112 -10.04 7.04 11.74
N GLU A 113 -9.79 8.33 12.02
CA GLU A 113 -10.24 9.40 11.13
C GLU A 113 -9.34 9.58 9.91
N HIS A 114 -8.06 9.19 10.04
CA HIS A 114 -7.17 9.10 8.90
C HIS A 114 -7.64 7.98 7.99
N HIS A 115 -7.74 8.27 6.71
CA HIS A 115 -8.39 7.40 5.74
C HIS A 115 -7.82 7.60 4.34
N MET A 116 -8.24 6.73 3.43
CA MET A 116 -7.98 6.89 2.01
C MET A 116 -9.30 6.67 1.28
N GLY A 117 -9.67 7.60 0.39
CA GLY A 117 -10.91 7.50 -0.40
C GLY A 117 -10.85 6.37 -1.42
N TRP A 118 -11.95 6.18 -2.15
CA TRP A 118 -11.98 5.25 -3.27
C TRP A 118 -11.01 5.71 -4.37
N HIS A 119 -10.04 4.86 -4.71
CA HIS A 119 -9.04 5.10 -5.75
C HIS A 119 -8.56 3.78 -6.34
N SER A 120 -7.75 3.87 -7.40
CA SER A 120 -6.98 2.77 -7.96
C SER A 120 -5.53 3.24 -8.03
N ASP A 121 -4.57 2.31 -7.94
CA ASP A 121 -3.16 2.59 -8.24
C ASP A 121 -2.95 2.49 -9.77
N ASP A 122 -3.52 3.44 -10.51
CA ASP A 122 -3.54 3.48 -11.98
C ASP A 122 -2.70 4.62 -12.58
N GLU A 123 -1.68 5.08 -11.83
CA GLU A 123 -0.70 6.03 -12.34
C GLU A 123 0.02 5.46 -13.58
N PRO A 124 0.11 6.21 -14.70
CA PRO A 124 0.75 5.74 -15.94
C PRO A 124 2.19 5.25 -15.75
N GLU A 125 2.90 5.78 -14.76
CA GLU A 125 4.25 5.41 -14.37
C GLU A 125 4.37 3.97 -13.85
N LEU A 126 3.27 3.34 -13.43
CA LEU A 126 3.22 1.96 -12.94
C LEU A 126 3.03 0.91 -14.07
N GLY A 127 2.71 1.35 -15.29
CA GLY A 127 2.38 0.46 -16.40
C GLY A 127 0.93 -0.03 -16.38
N ALA A 128 0.60 -1.00 -17.24
CA ALA A 128 -0.78 -1.34 -17.56
C ALA A 128 -1.50 -2.19 -16.49
N ASP A 129 -0.77 -3.12 -15.86
CA ASP A 129 -1.29 -4.11 -14.90
C ASP A 129 -0.28 -4.25 -13.75
N PRO A 130 -0.10 -3.21 -12.92
CA PRO A 130 0.92 -3.21 -11.88
C PRO A 130 0.59 -4.20 -10.77
N VAL A 131 1.64 -4.84 -10.27
CA VAL A 131 1.57 -5.65 -9.06
C VAL A 131 1.86 -4.77 -7.85
N ILE A 132 0.95 -4.77 -6.89
CA ILE A 132 1.02 -3.97 -5.67
C ILE A 132 1.14 -4.91 -4.46
N LEU A 133 2.18 -4.74 -3.66
CA LEU A 133 2.40 -5.47 -2.42
C LEU A 133 2.18 -4.52 -1.24
N SER A 134 1.11 -4.74 -0.48
CA SER A 134 0.65 -3.87 0.60
C SER A 134 0.81 -4.55 1.95
N LEU A 135 1.84 -4.17 2.70
CA LEU A 135 2.10 -4.67 4.05
C LEU A 135 1.47 -3.75 5.11
N SER A 136 0.70 -4.33 6.03
CA SER A 136 0.02 -3.60 7.11
C SER A 136 0.70 -3.85 8.46
N LEU A 137 0.80 -2.80 9.29
CA LEU A 137 1.40 -2.88 10.63
C LEU A 137 0.59 -2.03 11.62
N GLY A 138 0.52 -2.45 12.87
CA GLY A 138 -0.21 -1.79 13.95
C GLY A 138 -1.70 -2.12 13.96
N GLN A 139 -2.52 -1.11 14.24
CA GLN A 139 -3.98 -1.26 14.39
C GLN A 139 -4.62 -1.86 13.13
N THR A 140 -5.36 -2.97 13.31
CA THR A 140 -6.17 -3.57 12.24
C THR A 140 -7.13 -2.55 11.62
N ARG A 141 -7.19 -2.51 10.29
CA ARG A 141 -8.11 -1.64 9.55
C ARG A 141 -8.82 -2.42 8.47
N ARG A 142 -10.06 -2.00 8.19
CA ARG A 142 -10.82 -2.52 7.07
C ARG A 142 -10.24 -1.97 5.76
N PHE A 143 -10.20 -2.80 4.74
CA PHE A 143 -9.81 -2.47 3.38
C PHE A 143 -10.94 -2.90 2.46
N ASP A 144 -11.63 -1.93 1.86
CA ASP A 144 -12.78 -2.18 1.01
C ASP A 144 -12.34 -2.15 -0.46
N LEU A 145 -12.77 -3.13 -1.26
CA LEU A 145 -12.65 -3.13 -2.71
C LEU A 145 -14.04 -3.09 -3.34
N ARG A 146 -14.19 -2.36 -4.45
CA ARG A 146 -15.40 -2.37 -5.29
C ARG A 146 -15.03 -2.37 -6.77
N HIS A 147 -15.75 -3.16 -7.56
CA HIS A 147 -15.56 -3.15 -9.00
C HIS A 147 -16.16 -1.85 -9.59
N LYS A 148 -15.49 -1.25 -10.57
CA LYS A 148 -15.90 0.02 -11.20
C LYS A 148 -17.16 -0.07 -12.07
N ARG A 149 -17.67 -1.29 -12.34
CA ARG A 149 -18.69 -1.57 -13.36
C ARG A 149 -19.65 -2.68 -12.93
N LEU A 150 -19.11 -3.73 -12.32
CA LEU A 150 -19.91 -4.83 -11.76
C LEU A 150 -20.38 -4.48 -10.35
N ASN A 151 -21.49 -5.08 -9.91
CA ASN A 151 -21.98 -4.95 -8.52
C ASN A 151 -21.24 -5.92 -7.58
N SER A 152 -19.91 -5.92 -7.64
CA SER A 152 -19.04 -6.79 -6.85
C SER A 152 -18.23 -5.97 -5.85
N GLN A 153 -18.19 -6.42 -4.61
CA GLN A 153 -17.48 -5.77 -3.51
C GLN A 153 -16.84 -6.82 -2.61
N LEU A 154 -15.74 -6.43 -1.98
CA LEU A 154 -15.04 -7.23 -0.97
C LEU A 154 -14.60 -6.30 0.17
N SER A 155 -14.64 -6.78 1.40
CA SER A 155 -14.05 -6.08 2.55
C SER A 155 -13.14 -7.06 3.29
N ILE A 156 -11.90 -6.63 3.53
CA ILE A 156 -10.85 -7.44 4.17
C ILE A 156 -10.42 -6.70 5.43
N GLU A 157 -10.23 -7.41 6.54
CA GLU A 157 -9.51 -6.86 7.69
C GLU A 157 -8.02 -7.12 7.51
N LEU A 158 -7.22 -6.06 7.46
CA LEU A 158 -5.77 -6.16 7.36
C LEU A 158 -5.16 -5.97 8.75
N ASN A 159 -4.60 -7.03 9.30
CA ASN A 159 -4.03 -7.07 10.64
C ASN A 159 -2.54 -6.70 10.63
N ASP A 160 -1.98 -6.66 11.83
CA ASP A 160 -0.55 -6.49 12.03
C ASP A 160 0.26 -7.59 11.34
N GLY A 161 1.20 -7.19 10.49
CA GLY A 161 2.08 -8.11 9.76
C GLY A 161 1.46 -8.73 8.50
N ASP A 162 0.22 -8.40 8.14
CA ASP A 162 -0.44 -8.96 6.96
C ASP A 162 0.09 -8.36 5.66
N LEU A 163 0.36 -9.21 4.67
CA LEU A 163 0.72 -8.81 3.31
C LEU A 163 -0.43 -9.08 2.34
N LEU A 164 -1.01 -8.03 1.79
CA LEU A 164 -2.00 -8.10 0.71
C LEU A 164 -1.29 -7.89 -0.64
N VAL A 165 -1.58 -8.73 -1.61
CA VAL A 165 -1.07 -8.62 -2.99
C VAL A 165 -2.25 -8.36 -3.91
N MET A 166 -2.16 -7.31 -4.73
CA MET A 166 -3.13 -6.98 -5.78
C MET A 166 -2.40 -6.98 -7.13
N ALA A 167 -2.86 -7.80 -8.06
CA ALA A 167 -2.22 -8.02 -9.36
C ALA A 167 -3.25 -8.22 -10.49
N GLY A 168 -2.75 -8.55 -11.68
CA GLY A 168 -3.55 -8.64 -12.90
C GLY A 168 -4.20 -7.29 -13.23
N ALA A 169 -5.43 -7.33 -13.77
CA ALA A 169 -6.16 -6.12 -14.13
C ALA A 169 -6.82 -5.40 -12.94
N CYS A 170 -6.43 -5.71 -11.70
CA CYS A 170 -7.06 -5.21 -10.49
C CYS A 170 -7.14 -3.67 -10.46
N GLN A 171 -6.04 -2.96 -10.68
CA GLN A 171 -6.04 -1.49 -10.60
C GLN A 171 -6.87 -0.83 -11.73
N ARG A 172 -7.01 -1.53 -12.85
CA ARG A 172 -7.86 -1.08 -13.96
C ARG A 172 -9.35 -1.24 -13.65
N HIS A 173 -9.77 -2.36 -13.08
CA HIS A 173 -11.19 -2.73 -12.91
C HIS A 173 -11.76 -2.45 -11.52
N TRP A 174 -10.91 -2.35 -10.50
CA TRP A 174 -11.31 -2.19 -9.10
C TRP A 174 -10.81 -0.89 -8.51
N GLN A 175 -11.63 -0.32 -7.63
CA GLN A 175 -11.21 0.70 -6.68
C GLN A 175 -11.10 0.09 -5.30
N HIS A 176 -10.20 0.66 -4.49
CA HIS A 176 -10.05 0.29 -3.10
C HIS A 176 -9.98 1.52 -2.20
N ARG A 177 -10.22 1.30 -0.90
CA ARG A 177 -10.15 2.36 0.11
C ARG A 177 -9.79 1.81 1.49
N VAL A 178 -9.30 2.71 2.34
CA VAL A 178 -9.23 2.51 3.79
C VAL A 178 -10.28 3.45 4.39
N PRO A 179 -11.48 2.99 4.77
CA PRO A 179 -12.56 3.84 5.25
C PRO A 179 -12.24 4.45 6.62
N LYS A 180 -12.93 5.55 6.95
CA LYS A 180 -12.94 6.10 8.31
C LYS A 180 -13.55 5.08 9.28
N GLN A 181 -12.89 4.88 10.41
CA GLN A 181 -13.33 4.02 11.51
C GLN A 181 -13.10 4.78 12.82
N THR A 182 -13.92 5.80 13.09
CA THR A 182 -13.69 6.85 14.10
C THR A 182 -13.49 6.36 15.54
N ARG A 183 -13.86 5.11 15.85
CA ARG A 183 -13.63 4.49 17.17
C ARG A 183 -12.22 3.92 17.35
N LEU A 184 -11.39 3.88 16.31
CA LEU A 184 -10.02 3.38 16.39
C LEU A 184 -9.08 4.52 16.74
N GLU A 185 -8.33 4.36 17.82
CA GLU A 185 -7.47 5.41 18.37
C GLU A 185 -5.97 5.11 18.19
N ALA A 186 -5.59 3.86 17.93
CA ALA A 186 -4.20 3.49 17.70
C ALA A 186 -3.78 3.67 16.23
N GLU A 187 -2.47 3.80 16.04
CA GLU A 187 -1.88 4.01 14.73
C GLU A 187 -1.82 2.75 13.87
N ARG A 188 -1.85 2.97 12.56
CA ARG A 188 -1.54 1.97 11.54
C ARG A 188 -0.49 2.52 10.58
N PHE A 189 0.51 1.71 10.29
CA PHE A 189 1.39 1.93 9.16
C PHE A 189 1.01 1.01 7.99
N ASN A 190 1.27 1.48 6.78
CA ASN A 190 1.10 0.68 5.58
C ASN A 190 2.20 0.98 4.56
N LEU A 191 2.82 -0.08 4.06
CA LEU A 191 3.90 -0.01 3.08
C LEU A 191 3.37 -0.58 1.78
N THR A 192 3.14 0.28 0.78
CA THR A 192 2.67 -0.11 -0.54
C THR A 192 3.84 -0.14 -1.50
N PHE A 193 4.42 -1.32 -1.71
CA PHE A 193 5.53 -1.56 -2.63
C PHE A 193 5.02 -1.68 -4.06
N ARG A 194 5.78 -1.09 -4.99
CA ARG A 194 5.45 -0.98 -6.41
C ARG A 194 6.69 -1.14 -7.28
N TYR A 195 6.47 -1.36 -8.57
CA TYR A 195 7.50 -1.30 -9.60
C TYR A 195 7.20 -0.17 -10.59
N LEU A 196 8.18 0.71 -10.80
CA LEU A 196 8.15 1.76 -11.80
C LEU A 196 9.21 1.44 -12.87
N PRO A 197 8.81 1.08 -14.11
CA PRO A 197 9.74 0.82 -15.19
C PRO A 197 10.63 2.04 -15.46
N GLN A 198 11.93 1.80 -15.69
CA GLN A 198 12.82 2.84 -16.16
C GLN A 198 12.45 3.19 -17.61
N ARG A 199 12.25 4.47 -17.90
CA ARG A 199 11.98 4.97 -19.26
C ARG A 199 13.27 5.25 -20.00
#